data_AF-A0A949IC55-F1
#
_entry.id   AF-A0A949IC55-F1
#
_cell.length_a   1.000
_cell.length_b   1.000
_cell.length_c   1.000
_cell.angle_alpha   90.00
_cell.angle_beta   90.00
_cell.angle_gamma   90.00
#
_symmetry.space_group_name_H-M   'P 1'
#
loop_
_entity.id
_entity.type
_entity.pdbx_description
1 polymer ?
#
loop_
_entity_poly.entity_id
_entity_poly.type
_entity_poly.pdbx_seq_one_letter_code
_entity_poly.pdbx_strand_id
1 'polypeptide(L)'
;RVDLDPNRLAANGIALDDVRVAITAANANRPKGSIESAGRSWQVGANDQAHAAAQYAPLIIRYRNGAAVRLQDVADVTDSVQDVRTYGVSNGKPAVILILFKQPNANIIQSVDKVRALLPVLREQIPAAIDMKVVVDRSPTIRASLREVERALAIAIGLVVLVVFLFLRNGRAALVPSVAVPVSLAGTFGVMYLAGYSLDNLSLMALTVATGFVVDDAIVVLENITRHIEKGMAPFDAAVRGAREIGFTVVSISLSLIAVFIPILLMGGIVGRLFREFAVVLSSAILVSMLVSLTTTPMMCAQLLKRPPRNPQPGAWSQRLAALQRGMLRGYRRSLAWALRHQPVTLLVLLGVVALNLYLYGTIA
;
A
#
# COMPACT_ATOMS: atom_id res chain seq x y z
N ARG A 1 -34.08 12.19 -29.01
CA ARG A 1 -34.63 10.82 -28.86
C ARG A 1 -35.84 10.68 -29.76
N VAL A 2 -36.01 9.52 -30.41
CA VAL A 2 -37.14 9.25 -31.31
C VAL A 2 -37.84 7.99 -30.79
N ASP A 3 -38.97 8.16 -30.11
CA ASP A 3 -39.77 7.07 -29.58
C ASP A 3 -40.83 6.69 -30.62
N LEU A 4 -40.62 5.54 -31.27
CA LEU A 4 -41.45 5.09 -32.39
C LEU A 4 -42.74 4.46 -31.89
N ASP A 5 -43.88 4.83 -32.49
CA ASP A 5 -45.17 4.19 -32.24
C ASP A 5 -45.40 3.04 -33.24
N PRO A 6 -45.37 1.77 -32.79
CA PRO A 6 -45.54 0.61 -33.68
C PRO A 6 -46.88 0.61 -34.42
N ASN A 7 -47.94 1.13 -33.81
CA ASN A 7 -49.28 1.14 -34.41
C ASN A 7 -49.34 2.16 -35.55
N ARG A 8 -48.78 3.36 -35.34
CA ARG A 8 -48.69 4.41 -36.38
C ARG A 8 -47.77 4.01 -37.52
N LEU A 9 -46.67 3.33 -37.24
CA LEU A 9 -45.79 2.76 -38.26
C LEU A 9 -46.50 1.71 -39.11
N ALA A 10 -47.19 0.75 -38.46
CA ALA A 10 -47.94 -0.31 -39.14
C ALA A 10 -49.08 0.25 -40.01
N ALA A 11 -49.85 1.22 -39.52
CA ALA A 11 -50.93 1.87 -40.27
C ALA A 11 -50.42 2.57 -41.55
N ASN A 12 -49.19 3.09 -41.52
CA ASN A 12 -48.53 3.74 -42.64
C ASN A 12 -47.67 2.79 -43.49
N GLY A 13 -47.54 1.51 -43.12
CA GLY A 13 -46.72 0.53 -43.82
C GLY A 13 -45.23 0.88 -43.83
N ILE A 14 -44.75 1.54 -42.77
CA ILE A 14 -43.36 2.00 -42.62
C ILE A 14 -42.62 1.01 -41.73
N ALA A 15 -41.49 0.49 -42.21
CA ALA A 15 -40.62 -0.36 -41.40
C ALA A 15 -39.75 0.49 -40.46
N LEU A 16 -39.30 -0.09 -39.35
CA LEU A 16 -38.33 0.56 -38.46
C LEU A 16 -37.04 0.97 -39.20
N ASP A 17 -36.65 0.18 -40.21
CA ASP A 17 -35.47 0.47 -41.02
C ASP A 17 -35.62 1.72 -41.89
N ASP A 18 -36.82 1.97 -42.44
CA ASP A 18 -37.11 3.17 -43.24
C ASP A 18 -36.86 4.45 -42.42
N VAL A 19 -37.27 4.42 -41.14
CA VAL A 19 -37.06 5.52 -40.20
C VAL A 19 -35.57 5.73 -39.90
N ARG A 20 -34.83 4.64 -39.66
CA ARG A 20 -33.37 4.69 -39.44
C ARG A 20 -32.65 5.28 -40.65
N VAL A 21 -33.00 4.86 -41.86
CA VAL A 21 -32.42 5.36 -43.11
C VAL A 21 -32.70 6.84 -43.30
N ALA A 22 -33.95 7.28 -43.09
CA ALA A 22 -34.33 8.68 -43.20
C ALA A 22 -33.52 9.57 -42.23
N ILE A 23 -33.43 9.18 -40.95
CA ILE A 23 -32.66 9.92 -39.94
C ILE A 23 -31.16 9.96 -40.30
N THR A 24 -30.60 8.84 -40.75
CA THR A 24 -29.17 8.75 -41.12
C THR A 24 -28.86 9.61 -42.34
N ALA A 25 -29.74 9.62 -43.34
CA ALA A 25 -29.58 10.44 -44.55
C ALA A 25 -29.67 11.93 -44.24
N ALA A 26 -30.57 12.31 -43.34
CA ALA A 26 -30.73 13.70 -42.89
C ALA A 26 -29.55 14.22 -42.07
N ASN A 27 -28.80 13.36 -41.38
CA ASN A 27 -27.69 13.78 -40.53
C ASN A 27 -26.30 13.62 -41.19
N ALA A 28 -26.25 13.58 -42.53
CA ALA A 28 -25.03 13.36 -43.27
C ALA A 28 -24.16 14.63 -43.39
N ASN A 29 -22.99 14.64 -42.75
CA ASN A 29 -21.99 15.69 -42.94
C ASN A 29 -21.03 15.32 -44.09
N ARG A 30 -21.32 15.82 -45.30
CA ARG A 30 -20.52 15.54 -46.52
C ARG A 30 -19.83 16.81 -47.03
N PRO A 31 -18.57 16.71 -47.52
CA PRO A 31 -17.90 17.85 -48.14
C PRO A 31 -18.69 18.32 -49.37
N LYS A 32 -18.88 19.64 -49.48
CA LYS A 32 -19.67 20.25 -50.55
C LYS A 32 -18.81 20.81 -51.69
N GLY A 33 -17.49 20.70 -51.57
CA GLY A 33 -16.52 21.15 -52.57
C GLY A 33 -16.25 22.65 -52.50
N SER A 34 -15.54 23.14 -53.52
CA SER A 34 -15.24 24.54 -53.75
C SER A 34 -15.59 24.93 -55.18
N ILE A 35 -15.88 26.20 -55.39
CA ILE A 35 -16.11 26.81 -56.69
C ILE A 35 -14.88 27.66 -57.00
N GLU A 36 -14.28 27.48 -58.17
CA GLU A 36 -13.10 28.23 -58.59
C GLU A 36 -13.41 29.10 -59.81
N SER A 37 -13.06 30.38 -59.75
CA SER A 37 -13.12 31.28 -60.91
C SER A 37 -12.12 32.43 -60.80
N ALA A 38 -11.44 32.75 -61.91
CA ALA A 38 -10.52 33.88 -62.07
C ALA A 38 -9.47 34.02 -60.94
N GLY A 39 -8.87 32.90 -60.51
CA GLY A 39 -7.83 32.89 -59.46
C GLY A 39 -8.35 33.02 -58.02
N ARG A 40 -9.67 32.91 -57.80
CA ARG A 40 -10.30 32.85 -56.47
C ARG A 40 -11.00 31.49 -56.30
N SER A 41 -10.87 30.90 -55.12
CA SER A 41 -11.52 29.65 -54.72
C SER A 41 -12.46 29.95 -53.55
N TRP A 42 -13.75 29.63 -53.70
CA TRP A 42 -14.78 29.78 -52.67
C TRP A 42 -15.21 28.41 -52.18
N GLN A 43 -15.10 28.15 -50.88
CA GLN A 43 -15.59 26.90 -50.30
C GLN A 43 -17.11 26.95 -50.15
N VAL A 44 -17.81 25.90 -50.58
CA VAL A 44 -19.25 25.76 -50.37
C VAL A 44 -19.48 25.22 -48.96
N GLY A 45 -20.14 26.01 -48.12
CA GLY A 45 -20.59 25.59 -46.79
C GLY A 45 -22.08 25.28 -46.80
N ALA A 46 -22.45 24.02 -46.57
CA ALA A 46 -23.82 23.63 -46.24
C ALA A 46 -23.80 22.61 -45.10
N ASN A 47 -24.67 22.80 -44.11
CA ASN A 47 -24.82 21.90 -42.97
C ASN A 47 -26.22 21.30 -43.02
N ASP A 48 -26.30 20.00 -43.31
CA ASP A 48 -27.56 19.27 -43.35
C ASP A 48 -27.91 18.68 -41.97
N GLN A 49 -27.01 18.77 -40.98
CA GLN A 49 -27.19 18.16 -39.67
C GLN A 49 -28.24 18.90 -38.83
N ALA A 50 -29.16 18.12 -38.26
CA ALA A 50 -30.09 18.61 -37.25
C ALA A 50 -29.51 18.42 -35.84
N HIS A 51 -29.56 19.50 -35.04
CA HIS A 51 -29.00 19.58 -33.69
C HIS A 51 -30.06 19.52 -32.58
N ALA A 52 -31.33 19.78 -32.90
CA ALA A 52 -32.45 19.73 -31.96
C ALA A 52 -33.53 18.77 -32.42
N ALA A 53 -34.23 18.12 -31.49
CA ALA A 53 -35.35 17.22 -31.77
C ALA A 53 -36.39 17.83 -32.72
N ALA A 54 -36.73 19.11 -32.53
CA ALA A 54 -37.69 19.83 -33.36
C ALA A 54 -37.31 19.88 -34.85
N GLN A 55 -36.01 19.83 -35.18
CA GLN A 55 -35.53 19.83 -36.56
C GLN A 55 -35.68 18.46 -37.23
N TYR A 56 -35.76 17.39 -36.44
CA TYR A 56 -36.05 16.03 -36.93
C TYR A 56 -37.54 15.77 -37.12
N ALA A 57 -38.42 16.44 -36.36
CA ALA A 57 -39.88 16.25 -36.44
C ALA A 57 -40.48 16.35 -37.87
N PRO A 58 -40.13 17.34 -38.71
CA PRO A 58 -40.69 17.45 -40.05
C PRO A 58 -40.02 16.54 -41.09
N LEU A 59 -39.06 15.69 -40.69
CA LEU A 59 -38.33 14.82 -41.61
C LEU A 59 -39.28 13.85 -42.32
N ILE A 60 -39.22 13.82 -43.64
CA ILE A 60 -40.08 12.95 -44.44
C ILE A 60 -39.47 11.55 -44.48
N ILE A 61 -40.24 10.55 -44.05
CA ILE A 61 -39.81 9.15 -44.08
C ILE A 61 -40.24 8.49 -45.38
N ARG A 62 -41.49 8.74 -45.81
CA ARG A 62 -42.06 8.10 -47.00
C ARG A 62 -43.19 8.92 -47.60
N TYR A 63 -43.42 8.77 -48.91
CA TYR A 63 -44.62 9.26 -49.59
C TYR A 63 -45.61 8.11 -49.82
N ARG A 64 -46.89 8.33 -49.53
CA ARG A 64 -47.99 7.38 -49.79
C ARG A 64 -49.18 8.12 -50.39
N ASN A 65 -49.67 7.68 -51.54
CA ASN A 65 -50.83 8.26 -52.23
C ASN A 65 -50.73 9.80 -52.42
N GLY A 66 -49.52 10.32 -52.67
CA GLY A 66 -49.28 11.76 -52.83
C GLY A 66 -49.13 12.55 -51.52
N ALA A 67 -49.35 11.95 -50.35
CA ALA A 67 -49.12 12.57 -49.04
C ALA A 67 -47.76 12.17 -48.47
N ALA A 68 -47.03 13.14 -47.91
CA ALA A 68 -45.78 12.88 -47.20
C ALA A 68 -46.05 12.47 -45.75
N VAL A 69 -45.52 11.32 -45.33
CA VAL A 69 -45.53 10.90 -43.92
C VAL A 69 -44.24 11.38 -43.27
N ARG A 70 -44.38 12.22 -42.24
CA ARG A 70 -43.26 12.81 -41.50
C ARG A 70 -42.93 12.00 -40.25
N LEU A 71 -41.74 12.22 -39.70
CA LEU A 71 -41.29 11.55 -38.49
C LEU A 71 -42.22 11.80 -37.30
N GLN A 72 -42.70 13.03 -37.13
CA GLN A 72 -43.69 13.39 -36.11
C GLN A 72 -45.04 12.66 -36.23
N ASP A 73 -45.38 12.14 -37.42
CA ASP A 73 -46.66 11.44 -37.63
C ASP A 73 -46.59 9.99 -37.12
N VAL A 74 -45.38 9.45 -36.92
CA VAL A 74 -45.13 8.04 -36.55
C VAL A 74 -44.24 7.87 -35.32
N ALA A 75 -43.71 8.95 -34.75
CA ALA A 75 -42.82 8.93 -33.60
C ALA A 75 -42.94 10.20 -32.75
N ASP A 76 -42.68 10.06 -31.45
CA ASP A 76 -42.47 11.19 -30.55
C ASP A 76 -40.99 11.58 -30.55
N VAL A 77 -40.71 12.79 -31.01
CA VAL A 77 -39.33 13.31 -31.17
C VAL A 77 -39.08 14.34 -30.08
N THR A 78 -38.27 13.96 -29.09
CA THR A 78 -38.01 14.79 -27.89
C THR A 78 -36.53 14.96 -27.64
N ASP A 79 -36.14 16.15 -27.15
CA ASP A 79 -34.78 16.36 -26.64
C ASP A 79 -34.66 15.62 -25.29
N SER A 80 -33.73 14.70 -25.22
CA SER A 80 -33.56 13.81 -24.07
C SER A 80 -32.11 13.36 -23.96
N VAL A 81 -31.78 12.77 -22.81
CA VAL A 81 -30.47 12.18 -22.56
C VAL A 81 -30.32 10.82 -23.24
N GLN A 82 -29.09 10.37 -23.42
CA GLN A 82 -28.79 9.07 -24.03
C GLN A 82 -29.35 7.90 -23.21
N ASP A 83 -29.23 7.96 -21.88
CA ASP A 83 -29.72 6.93 -20.96
C ASP A 83 -30.61 7.55 -19.87
N VAL A 84 -31.86 7.10 -19.82
CA VAL A 84 -32.86 7.52 -18.83
C VAL A 84 -32.98 6.54 -17.66
N ARG A 85 -32.27 5.39 -17.72
CA ARG A 85 -32.28 4.35 -16.69
C ARG A 85 -31.24 4.59 -15.60
N THR A 86 -30.25 5.43 -15.88
CA THR A 86 -29.24 5.82 -14.90
C THR A 86 -29.69 7.09 -14.18
N TYR A 87 -29.85 7.01 -12.87
CA TYR A 87 -30.19 8.14 -12.01
C TYR A 87 -29.16 8.28 -10.89
N GLY A 88 -28.59 9.48 -10.73
CA GLY A 88 -27.60 9.76 -9.70
C GLY A 88 -28.16 10.65 -8.60
N VAL A 89 -27.89 10.28 -7.35
CA VAL A 89 -28.32 11.04 -6.16
C VAL A 89 -27.15 11.19 -5.20
N SER A 90 -27.02 12.38 -4.61
CA SER A 90 -26.13 12.63 -3.48
C SER A 90 -26.91 13.35 -2.38
N ASN A 91 -26.96 12.78 -1.18
CA ASN A 91 -27.69 13.33 -0.02
C ASN A 91 -29.14 13.74 -0.34
N GLY A 92 -29.86 12.90 -1.10
CA GLY A 92 -31.25 13.15 -1.49
C GLY A 92 -31.46 14.17 -2.62
N LYS A 93 -30.39 14.76 -3.17
CA LYS A 93 -30.46 15.70 -4.30
C LYS A 93 -29.98 15.02 -5.60
N PRO A 94 -30.60 15.29 -6.77
CA PRO A 94 -30.11 14.81 -8.05
C PRO A 94 -28.65 15.24 -8.27
N ALA A 95 -27.79 14.31 -8.69
CA ALA A 95 -26.36 14.56 -8.85
C ALA A 95 -25.78 13.73 -10.00
N VAL A 96 -24.77 14.28 -10.68
CA VAL A 96 -23.95 13.52 -11.64
C VAL A 96 -22.70 13.03 -10.91
N ILE A 97 -22.48 11.71 -10.90
CA ILE A 97 -21.37 11.09 -10.18
C ILE A 97 -20.22 10.83 -11.15
N LEU A 98 -19.08 11.47 -10.90
CA LEU A 98 -17.83 11.18 -11.59
C LEU A 98 -16.98 10.22 -10.75
N ILE A 99 -16.81 8.98 -11.21
CA ILE A 99 -15.99 7.98 -10.53
C ILE A 99 -14.59 7.97 -11.15
N LEU A 100 -13.58 8.25 -10.33
CA LEU A 100 -12.18 8.23 -10.75
C LEU A 100 -11.53 6.91 -10.33
N PHE A 101 -11.04 6.15 -11.31
CA PHE A 101 -10.27 4.94 -11.08
C PHE A 101 -8.78 5.22 -11.27
N LYS A 102 -7.94 4.66 -10.38
CA LYS A 102 -6.49 4.76 -10.54
C LYS A 102 -6.05 3.91 -11.74
N GLN A 103 -5.08 4.41 -12.49
CA GLN A 103 -4.38 3.60 -13.47
C GLN A 103 -3.48 2.55 -12.77
N PRO A 104 -3.16 1.42 -13.44
CA PRO A 104 -2.17 0.49 -12.94
C PRO A 104 -0.86 1.20 -12.59
N ASN A 105 -0.22 0.82 -11.47
CA ASN A 105 1.05 1.39 -10.97
C ASN A 105 1.05 2.91 -10.65
N ALA A 106 -0.09 3.59 -10.76
CA ALA A 106 -0.18 5.01 -10.39
C ALA A 106 -0.17 5.19 -8.86
N ASN A 107 0.59 6.20 -8.40
CA ASN A 107 0.58 6.60 -6.99
C ASN A 107 -0.77 7.26 -6.65
N ILE A 108 -1.50 6.67 -5.70
CA ILE A 108 -2.85 7.11 -5.31
C ILE A 108 -2.81 8.50 -4.69
N ILE A 109 -1.85 8.76 -3.79
CA ILE A 109 -1.72 10.03 -3.06
C ILE A 109 -1.46 11.17 -4.04
N GLN A 110 -0.47 10.99 -4.93
CA GLN A 110 -0.12 12.00 -5.94
C GLN A 110 -1.28 12.24 -6.92
N SER A 111 -1.99 11.19 -7.33
CA SER A 111 -3.12 11.30 -8.25
C SER A 111 -4.26 12.10 -7.61
N VAL A 112 -4.60 11.80 -6.36
CA VAL A 112 -5.63 12.54 -5.61
C VAL A 112 -5.21 13.98 -5.36
N ASP A 113 -3.92 14.26 -5.10
CA ASP A 113 -3.42 15.63 -4.95
C ASP A 113 -3.57 16.43 -6.24
N LYS A 114 -3.26 15.83 -7.40
CA LYS A 114 -3.48 16.48 -8.71
C LYS A 114 -4.96 16.76 -8.96
N VAL A 115 -5.84 15.81 -8.65
CA VAL A 115 -7.29 16.00 -8.78
C VAL A 115 -7.75 17.12 -7.86
N ARG A 116 -7.34 17.13 -6.59
CA ARG A 116 -7.68 18.18 -5.62
C ARG A 116 -7.16 19.55 -6.03
N ALA A 117 -5.99 19.63 -6.66
CA ALA A 117 -5.44 20.87 -7.18
C ALA A 117 -6.25 21.42 -8.38
N LEU A 118 -6.87 20.55 -9.17
CA LEU A 118 -7.73 20.95 -10.30
C LEU A 118 -9.16 21.30 -9.89
N LEU A 119 -9.66 20.77 -8.76
CA LEU A 119 -11.03 21.01 -8.30
C LEU A 119 -11.40 22.50 -8.16
N PRO A 120 -10.56 23.40 -7.61
CA PRO A 120 -10.86 24.83 -7.56
C PRO A 120 -11.04 25.45 -8.95
N VAL A 121 -10.15 25.14 -9.89
CA VAL A 121 -10.22 25.65 -11.27
C VAL A 121 -11.50 25.18 -11.96
N LEU A 122 -11.86 23.91 -11.77
CA LEU A 122 -13.11 23.37 -12.32
C LEU A 122 -14.35 24.00 -11.66
N ARG A 123 -14.30 24.33 -10.36
CA ARG A 123 -15.39 25.02 -9.65
C ARG A 123 -15.62 26.44 -10.15
N GLU A 124 -14.57 27.13 -10.61
CA GLU A 124 -14.70 28.47 -11.18
C GLU A 124 -15.28 28.46 -12.61
N GLN A 125 -15.09 27.36 -13.35
CA GLN A 125 -15.58 27.22 -14.72
C GLN A 125 -17.05 26.75 -14.81
N ILE A 126 -17.59 26.17 -13.75
CA ILE A 126 -18.99 25.71 -13.73
C ILE A 126 -19.94 26.84 -13.32
N PRO A 127 -21.18 26.85 -13.84
CA PRO A 127 -22.21 27.79 -13.40
C PRO A 127 -22.46 27.68 -11.89
N ALA A 128 -22.74 28.80 -11.22
CA ALA A 128 -23.01 28.87 -9.78
C ALA A 128 -24.20 28.00 -9.31
N ALA A 129 -25.04 27.56 -10.24
CA ALA A 129 -26.13 26.61 -9.97
C ALA A 129 -25.65 25.16 -9.73
N ILE A 130 -24.39 24.84 -10.04
CA ILE A 130 -23.81 23.50 -9.92
C ILE A 130 -22.81 23.49 -8.76
N ASP A 131 -23.03 22.58 -7.80
CA ASP A 131 -22.13 22.38 -6.66
C ASP A 131 -21.29 21.11 -6.85
N MET A 132 -19.96 21.26 -6.93
CA MET A 132 -19.03 20.14 -7.12
C MET A 132 -18.39 19.72 -5.79
N LYS A 133 -18.79 18.55 -5.28
CA LYS A 133 -18.33 17.99 -4.01
C LYS A 133 -17.71 16.61 -4.17
N VAL A 134 -16.70 16.33 -3.34
CA VAL A 134 -16.10 14.99 -3.21
C VAL A 134 -16.96 14.20 -2.23
N VAL A 135 -17.61 13.14 -2.71
CA VAL A 135 -18.51 12.30 -1.90
C VAL A 135 -17.74 11.18 -1.21
N VAL A 136 -16.82 10.52 -1.92
CA VAL A 136 -16.01 9.41 -1.41
C VAL A 136 -14.55 9.65 -1.75
N ASP A 137 -13.69 9.66 -0.73
CA ASP A 137 -12.23 9.72 -0.87
C ASP A 137 -11.58 8.72 0.08
N ARG A 138 -10.78 7.79 -0.47
CA ARG A 138 -10.06 6.78 0.30
C ARG A 138 -8.65 7.22 0.70
N SER A 139 -8.14 8.33 0.14
CA SER A 139 -6.81 8.84 0.43
C SER A 139 -6.58 9.25 1.90
N PRO A 140 -7.55 9.77 2.68
CA PRO A 140 -7.31 10.13 4.08
C PRO A 140 -6.91 8.92 4.92
N THR A 141 -7.57 7.78 4.73
CA THR A 141 -7.23 6.53 5.44
C THR A 141 -5.82 6.08 5.08
N ILE A 142 -5.45 6.09 3.79
CA ILE A 142 -4.10 5.72 3.35
C ILE A 142 -3.04 6.64 3.97
N ARG A 143 -3.26 7.96 3.98
CA ARG A 143 -2.34 8.92 4.62
C ARG A 143 -2.28 8.75 6.14
N ALA A 144 -3.39 8.40 6.78
CA ALA A 144 -3.43 8.13 8.21
C ALA A 144 -2.60 6.87 8.54
N SER A 145 -2.82 5.77 7.83
CA SER A 145 -2.06 4.52 8.02
C SER A 145 -0.56 4.71 7.77
N LEU A 146 -0.16 5.45 6.73
CA LEU A 146 1.25 5.77 6.48
C LEU A 146 1.89 6.53 7.66
N ARG A 147 1.22 7.58 8.15
CA ARG A 147 1.71 8.37 9.30
C ARG A 147 1.72 7.56 10.59
N GLU A 148 0.76 6.66 10.78
CA GLU A 148 0.71 5.78 11.93
C GLU A 148 1.87 4.79 11.93
N VAL A 149 2.17 4.17 10.78
CA VAL A 149 3.33 3.27 10.66
C VAL A 149 4.64 4.03 10.85
N GLU A 150 4.80 5.22 10.26
CA GLU A 150 5.98 6.07 10.45
C GLU A 150 6.20 6.37 11.95
N ARG A 151 5.12 6.74 12.67
CA ARG A 151 5.16 6.96 14.12
C ARG A 151 5.49 5.68 14.88
N ALA A 152 4.84 4.56 14.55
CA ALA A 152 5.09 3.28 15.20
C ALA A 152 6.55 2.84 15.02
N LEU A 153 7.11 3.03 13.83
CA LEU A 153 8.51 2.75 13.52
C LEU A 153 9.46 3.64 14.33
N ALA A 154 9.17 4.95 14.41
CA ALA A 154 9.96 5.87 15.23
C ALA A 154 9.90 5.52 16.72
N ILE A 155 8.72 5.17 17.24
CA ILE A 155 8.54 4.70 18.62
C ILE A 155 9.29 3.39 18.85
N ALA A 156 9.21 2.44 17.92
CA ALA A 156 9.91 1.15 18.02
C ALA A 156 11.42 1.35 18.09
N ILE A 157 12.00 2.15 17.18
CA ILE A 157 13.43 2.49 17.20
C ILE A 157 13.81 3.18 18.52
N GLY A 158 13.01 4.15 18.97
CA GLY A 158 13.24 4.83 20.25
C GLY A 158 13.21 3.87 21.44
N LEU A 159 12.27 2.94 21.47
CA LEU A 159 12.13 1.94 22.53
C LEU A 159 13.31 0.97 22.55
N VAL A 160 13.78 0.53 21.38
CA VAL A 160 14.97 -0.31 21.27
C VAL A 160 16.18 0.39 21.86
N VAL A 161 16.42 1.63 21.45
CA VAL A 161 17.56 2.41 21.93
C VAL A 161 17.47 2.60 23.45
N LEU A 162 16.28 2.87 23.97
CA LEU A 162 16.03 2.98 25.41
C LEU A 162 16.33 1.67 26.16
N VAL A 163 15.86 0.53 25.66
CA VAL A 163 16.08 -0.78 26.28
C VAL A 163 17.56 -1.14 26.25
N VAL A 164 18.24 -0.99 25.12
CA VAL A 164 19.69 -1.24 25.01
C VAL A 164 20.47 -0.31 25.94
N PHE A 165 20.10 0.96 26.02
CA PHE A 165 20.67 1.91 26.96
C PHE A 165 20.46 1.48 28.42
N LEU A 166 19.28 0.98 28.79
CA LEU A 166 18.97 0.52 30.14
C LEU A 166 19.81 -0.71 30.54
N PHE A 167 20.01 -1.65 29.61
CA PHE A 167 20.79 -2.87 29.83
C PHE A 167 22.31 -2.60 29.86
N LEU A 168 22.85 -1.92 28.84
CA LEU A 168 24.30 -1.71 28.70
C LEU A 168 24.81 -0.48 29.45
N ARG A 169 23.94 0.46 29.81
CA ARG A 169 24.25 1.70 30.57
C ARG A 169 25.38 2.54 29.99
N ASN A 170 25.64 2.34 28.71
CA ASN A 170 26.70 2.99 27.98
C ASN A 170 26.05 3.61 26.73
N GLY A 171 25.94 4.94 26.73
CA GLY A 171 25.39 5.67 25.59
C GLY A 171 26.07 5.32 24.27
N ARG A 172 27.38 4.99 24.30
CA ARG A 172 28.12 4.58 23.10
C ARG A 172 27.69 3.23 22.55
N ALA A 173 27.33 2.30 23.43
CA ALA A 173 26.82 1.00 23.02
C ALA A 173 25.39 1.13 22.47
N ALA A 174 24.57 2.03 23.05
CA ALA A 174 23.23 2.31 22.56
C ALA A 174 23.21 2.96 21.16
N LEU A 175 24.25 3.71 20.78
CA LEU A 175 24.37 4.29 19.42
C LEU A 175 24.49 3.23 18.31
N VAL A 176 24.98 2.03 18.62
CA VAL A 176 25.17 0.97 17.62
C VAL A 176 23.82 0.55 17.01
N PRO A 177 22.81 0.09 17.78
CA PRO A 177 21.49 -0.20 17.23
C PRO A 177 20.74 1.06 16.74
N SER A 178 21.01 2.25 17.31
CA SER A 178 20.43 3.51 16.80
C SER A 178 20.79 3.79 15.33
N VAL A 179 21.95 3.33 14.87
CA VAL A 179 22.40 3.50 13.48
C VAL A 179 22.13 2.25 12.66
N ALA A 180 22.39 1.06 13.21
CA ALA A 180 22.22 -0.20 12.49
C ALA A 180 20.77 -0.40 12.01
N VAL A 181 19.78 -0.09 12.85
CA VAL A 181 18.36 -0.31 12.50
C VAL A 181 17.91 0.60 11.35
N PRO A 182 18.08 1.94 11.40
CA PRO A 182 17.76 2.80 10.25
C PRO A 182 18.53 2.44 8.98
N VAL A 183 19.82 2.07 9.09
CA VAL A 183 20.62 1.68 7.92
C VAL A 183 20.09 0.40 7.27
N SER A 184 19.71 -0.60 8.08
CA SER A 184 19.12 -1.84 7.56
C SER A 184 17.77 -1.58 6.87
N LEU A 185 16.92 -0.73 7.45
CA LEU A 185 15.64 -0.34 6.85
C LEU A 185 15.85 0.46 5.55
N ALA A 186 16.83 1.38 5.54
CA ALA A 186 17.21 2.11 4.33
C ALA A 186 17.71 1.18 3.22
N GLY A 187 18.54 0.19 3.56
CA GLY A 187 18.98 -0.83 2.60
C GLY A 187 17.81 -1.70 2.10
N THR A 188 16.83 -1.99 2.96
CA THR A 188 15.60 -2.69 2.59
C THR A 188 14.80 -1.90 1.55
N PHE A 189 14.64 -0.58 1.73
CA PHE A 189 14.01 0.28 0.73
C PHE A 189 14.74 0.23 -0.62
N GLY A 190 16.07 0.09 -0.62
CA GLY A 190 16.86 -0.14 -1.83
C GLY A 190 16.46 -1.43 -2.55
N VAL A 191 16.32 -2.55 -1.82
CA VAL A 191 15.86 -3.82 -2.40
C VAL A 191 14.42 -3.73 -2.90
N MET A 192 13.53 -3.07 -2.14
CA MET A 192 12.15 -2.84 -2.56
C MET A 192 12.07 -2.05 -3.87
N TYR A 193 12.89 -1.00 -4.00
CA TYR A 193 12.96 -0.20 -5.21
C TYR A 193 13.41 -1.03 -6.42
N LEU A 194 14.43 -1.88 -6.25
CA LEU A 194 14.91 -2.78 -7.31
C LEU A 194 13.88 -3.86 -7.69
N ALA A 195 13.08 -4.32 -6.74
CA ALA A 195 12.02 -5.30 -6.97
C ALA A 195 10.72 -4.66 -7.51
N GLY A 196 10.63 -3.33 -7.58
CA GLY A 196 9.44 -2.60 -8.03
C GLY A 196 8.28 -2.65 -7.02
N TYR A 197 8.56 -2.91 -5.74
CA TYR A 197 7.54 -2.88 -4.69
C TYR A 197 7.21 -1.46 -4.26
N SER A 198 5.98 -1.26 -3.81
CA SER A 198 5.48 0.05 -3.38
C SER A 198 5.37 0.10 -1.86
N LEU A 199 5.25 1.30 -1.30
CA LEU A 199 4.87 1.45 0.10
C LEU A 199 3.35 1.39 0.22
N ASP A 200 2.89 0.25 0.71
CA ASP A 200 1.50 -0.08 0.97
C ASP A 200 1.33 -0.66 2.37
N ASN A 201 0.11 -1.03 2.74
CA ASN A 201 -0.16 -1.51 4.09
C ASN A 201 0.58 -2.83 4.43
N LEU A 202 0.84 -3.70 3.45
CA LEU A 202 1.47 -5.01 3.69
C LEU A 202 2.99 -4.89 3.82
N SER A 203 3.62 -4.13 2.92
CA SER A 203 5.05 -3.79 2.99
C SER A 203 5.37 -3.00 4.27
N LEU A 204 4.51 -2.08 4.68
CA LEU A 204 4.65 -1.35 5.96
C LEU A 204 4.55 -2.26 7.18
N MET A 205 3.61 -3.22 7.18
CA MET A 205 3.51 -4.23 8.23
C MET A 205 4.77 -5.10 8.27
N ALA A 206 5.28 -5.52 7.10
CA ALA A 206 6.52 -6.27 6.99
C ALA A 206 7.70 -5.50 7.58
N LEU A 207 7.86 -4.20 7.27
CA LEU A 207 8.93 -3.36 7.82
C LEU A 207 8.80 -3.16 9.34
N THR A 208 7.57 -3.03 9.84
CA THR A 208 7.30 -2.90 11.28
C THR A 208 7.71 -4.15 12.04
N VAL A 209 7.34 -5.34 11.52
CA VAL A 209 7.76 -6.64 12.08
C VAL A 209 9.26 -6.84 11.92
N ALA A 210 9.81 -6.52 10.75
CA ALA A 210 11.24 -6.63 10.44
C ALA A 210 12.10 -5.84 11.41
N THR A 211 11.61 -4.69 11.89
CA THR A 211 12.34 -3.87 12.86
C THR A 211 12.69 -4.67 14.10
N GLY A 212 11.82 -5.55 14.59
CA GLY A 212 12.13 -6.44 15.71
C GLY A 212 13.31 -7.38 15.41
N PHE A 213 13.27 -8.06 14.26
CA PHE A 213 14.35 -8.96 13.84
C PHE A 213 15.68 -8.23 13.61
N VAL A 214 15.64 -7.04 13.00
CA VAL A 214 16.81 -6.22 12.71
C VAL A 214 17.53 -5.83 13.99
N VAL A 215 16.76 -5.50 15.02
CA VAL A 215 17.26 -5.10 16.33
C VAL A 215 17.93 -6.27 17.03
N ASP A 216 17.29 -7.43 17.03
CA ASP A 216 17.80 -8.63 17.70
C ASP A 216 19.18 -9.03 17.14
N ASP A 217 19.37 -9.01 15.82
CA ASP A 217 20.67 -9.31 15.18
C ASP A 217 21.77 -8.35 15.67
N ALA A 218 21.49 -7.05 15.70
CA ALA A 218 22.45 -6.05 16.14
C ALA A 218 22.77 -6.18 17.64
N ILE A 219 21.76 -6.47 18.47
CA ILE A 219 21.91 -6.63 19.91
C ILE A 219 22.74 -7.87 20.23
N VAL A 220 22.47 -9.01 19.60
CA VAL A 220 23.18 -10.27 19.88
C VAL A 220 24.69 -10.13 19.58
N VAL A 221 25.04 -9.50 18.45
CA VAL A 221 26.44 -9.23 18.10
C VAL A 221 27.07 -8.23 19.07
N LEU A 222 26.39 -7.12 19.36
CA LEU A 222 26.86 -6.10 20.30
C LEU A 222 27.11 -6.69 21.70
N GLU A 223 26.16 -7.46 22.24
CA GLU A 223 26.25 -8.04 23.57
C GLU A 223 27.48 -8.93 23.69
N ASN A 224 27.74 -9.78 22.69
CA ASN A 224 28.89 -10.66 22.73
C ASN A 224 30.22 -9.91 22.66
N ILE A 225 30.31 -8.87 21.83
CA ILE A 225 31.50 -8.03 21.76
C ILE A 225 31.70 -7.31 23.11
N THR A 226 30.65 -6.73 23.68
CA THR A 226 30.74 -6.07 24.99
C THR A 226 31.19 -7.02 26.09
N ARG A 227 30.68 -8.26 26.10
CA ARG A 227 31.09 -9.30 27.05
C ARG A 227 32.59 -9.63 26.97
N HIS A 228 33.18 -9.59 25.77
CA HIS A 228 34.63 -9.79 25.60
C HIS A 228 35.45 -8.58 26.08
N ILE A 229 34.95 -7.36 25.84
CA ILE A 229 35.58 -6.13 26.34
C ILE A 229 35.55 -6.09 27.87
N GLU A 230 34.44 -6.50 28.49
CA GLU A 230 34.31 -6.59 29.96
C GLU A 230 35.26 -7.63 30.57
N LYS A 231 35.59 -8.70 29.83
CA LYS A 231 36.62 -9.68 30.20
C LYS A 231 38.06 -9.17 30.01
N GLY A 232 38.25 -7.92 29.56
CA GLY A 232 39.55 -7.25 29.45
C GLY A 232 40.16 -7.22 28.04
N MET A 233 39.46 -7.73 27.02
CA MET A 233 39.95 -7.72 25.64
C MET A 233 40.00 -6.29 25.05
N ALA A 234 40.88 -6.03 24.07
CA ALA A 234 40.85 -4.76 23.34
C ALA A 234 39.57 -4.69 22.47
N PRO A 235 38.95 -3.51 22.28
CA PRO A 235 37.71 -3.39 21.49
C PRO A 235 37.79 -3.96 20.07
N PHE A 236 38.92 -3.75 19.38
CA PHE A 236 39.13 -4.30 18.04
C PHE A 236 39.20 -5.84 18.06
N ASP A 237 40.03 -6.42 18.93
CA ASP A 237 40.15 -7.88 19.06
C ASP A 237 38.84 -8.52 19.50
N ALA A 238 38.10 -7.86 20.40
CA ALA A 238 36.79 -8.29 20.85
C ALA A 238 35.75 -8.27 19.72
N ALA A 239 35.79 -7.27 18.84
CA ALA A 239 34.92 -7.19 17.68
C ALA A 239 35.21 -8.31 16.67
N VAL A 240 36.48 -8.56 16.36
CA VAL A 240 36.89 -9.64 15.44
C VAL A 240 36.52 -11.01 16.02
N ARG A 241 36.82 -11.23 17.30
CA ARG A 241 36.48 -12.50 17.97
C ARG A 241 34.98 -12.69 18.10
N GLY A 242 34.27 -11.66 18.52
CA GLY A 242 32.82 -11.70 18.68
C GLY A 242 32.10 -11.98 17.36
N ALA A 243 32.54 -11.36 16.26
CA ALA A 243 32.03 -11.62 14.92
C ALA A 243 32.31 -13.05 14.45
N ARG A 244 33.47 -13.63 14.76
CA ARG A 244 33.78 -15.04 14.42
C ARG A 244 32.96 -16.04 15.21
N GLU A 245 32.73 -15.78 16.50
CA GLU A 245 31.96 -16.69 17.37
C GLU A 245 30.47 -16.70 17.01
N ILE A 246 29.90 -15.52 16.70
CA ILE A 246 28.46 -15.37 16.46
C ILE A 246 28.09 -15.39 14.98
N GLY A 247 29.04 -15.17 14.07
CA GLY A 247 28.79 -15.04 12.64
C GLY A 247 27.97 -16.22 12.08
N PHE A 248 28.41 -17.45 12.35
CA PHE A 248 27.70 -18.65 11.90
C PHE A 248 26.27 -18.73 12.48
N THR A 249 26.12 -18.38 13.77
CA THR A 249 24.82 -18.41 14.44
C THR A 249 23.84 -17.41 13.83
N VAL A 250 24.28 -16.16 13.58
CA VAL A 250 23.44 -15.13 12.95
C VAL A 250 23.06 -15.55 11.54
N VAL A 251 24.01 -15.99 10.71
CA VAL A 251 23.70 -16.46 9.35
C VAL A 251 22.69 -17.62 9.37
N SER A 252 22.88 -18.60 10.27
CA SER A 252 21.98 -19.75 10.38
C SER A 252 20.57 -19.34 10.80
N ILE A 253 20.43 -18.45 11.78
CA ILE A 253 19.14 -17.97 12.27
C ILE A 253 18.43 -17.18 11.16
N SER A 254 19.12 -16.23 10.53
CA SER A 254 18.56 -15.38 9.47
C SER A 254 18.09 -16.21 8.28
N LEU A 255 18.89 -17.17 7.80
CA LEU A 255 18.49 -18.06 6.70
C LEU A 255 17.33 -18.97 7.08
N SER A 256 17.29 -19.47 8.33
CA SER A 256 16.17 -20.29 8.80
C SER A 256 14.87 -19.49 8.86
N LEU A 257 14.92 -18.24 9.31
CA LEU A 257 13.79 -17.32 9.29
C LEU A 257 13.29 -17.05 7.88
N ILE A 258 14.19 -16.81 6.92
CA ILE A 258 13.82 -16.64 5.52
C ILE A 258 13.17 -17.91 4.97
N ALA A 259 13.66 -19.09 5.34
CA ALA A 259 13.12 -20.36 4.91
C ALA A 259 11.65 -20.58 5.33
N VAL A 260 11.25 -20.06 6.51
CA VAL A 260 9.85 -20.11 6.98
C VAL A 260 8.89 -19.37 6.04
N PHE A 261 9.38 -18.38 5.28
CA PHE A 261 8.55 -17.62 4.33
C PHE A 261 8.52 -18.19 2.91
N ILE A 262 9.34 -19.19 2.59
CA ILE A 262 9.36 -19.83 1.25
C ILE A 262 7.98 -20.41 0.87
N PRO A 263 7.23 -21.12 1.75
CA PRO A 263 5.91 -21.61 1.41
C PRO A 263 4.93 -20.51 0.99
N ILE A 264 5.03 -19.32 1.59
CA ILE A 264 4.18 -18.17 1.24
C ILE A 264 4.49 -17.67 -0.17
N LEU A 265 5.76 -17.68 -0.59
CA LEU A 265 6.15 -17.32 -1.95
C LEU A 265 5.62 -18.30 -3.01
N LEU A 266 5.35 -19.54 -2.61
CA LEU A 266 4.81 -20.60 -3.47
C LEU A 266 3.27 -20.63 -3.47
N MET A 267 2.59 -19.83 -2.63
CA MET A 267 1.14 -19.75 -2.66
C MET A 267 0.65 -19.06 -3.93
N GLY A 268 -0.31 -19.70 -4.60
CA GLY A 268 -1.01 -19.13 -5.75
C GLY A 268 -2.15 -18.17 -5.38
N GLY A 269 -2.81 -17.64 -6.41
CA GLY A 269 -4.03 -16.85 -6.27
C GLY A 269 -3.83 -15.40 -5.81
N ILE A 270 -4.92 -14.79 -5.32
CA ILE A 270 -4.90 -13.39 -4.85
C ILE A 270 -4.19 -13.28 -3.49
N VAL A 271 -4.46 -14.23 -2.58
CA VAL A 271 -3.84 -14.29 -1.26
C VAL A 271 -2.33 -14.42 -1.38
N GLY A 272 -1.83 -15.33 -2.23
CA GLY A 272 -0.40 -15.47 -2.49
C GLY A 272 0.24 -14.19 -3.03
N ARG A 273 -0.42 -13.47 -3.95
CA ARG A 273 0.09 -12.19 -4.47
C ARG A 273 0.23 -11.12 -3.38
N LEU A 274 -0.74 -11.04 -2.48
CA LEU A 274 -0.70 -10.09 -1.35
C LEU A 274 0.42 -10.44 -0.36
N PHE A 275 0.50 -11.70 0.07
CA PHE A 275 1.51 -12.11 1.04
C PHE A 275 2.92 -12.26 0.45
N ARG A 276 3.07 -12.35 -0.88
CA ARG A 276 4.37 -12.36 -1.55
C ARG A 276 5.13 -11.06 -1.30
N GLU A 277 4.48 -9.92 -1.40
CA GLU A 277 5.12 -8.62 -1.12
C GLU A 277 5.57 -8.55 0.34
N PHE A 278 4.70 -8.95 1.28
CA PHE A 278 5.05 -9.07 2.70
C PHE A 278 6.29 -9.97 2.93
N ALA A 279 6.27 -11.18 2.37
CA ALA A 279 7.33 -12.17 2.56
C ALA A 279 8.68 -11.72 1.98
N VAL A 280 8.68 -11.10 0.78
CA VAL A 280 9.92 -10.62 0.16
C VAL A 280 10.46 -9.40 0.91
N VAL A 281 9.62 -8.44 1.30
CA VAL A 281 10.05 -7.27 2.07
C VAL A 281 10.68 -7.71 3.39
N LEU A 282 10.02 -8.60 4.15
CA LEU A 282 10.54 -9.10 5.41
C LEU A 282 11.84 -9.89 5.22
N SER A 283 11.91 -10.79 4.23
CA SER A 283 13.12 -11.56 3.94
C SER A 283 14.29 -10.67 3.53
N SER A 284 14.01 -9.63 2.73
CA SER A 284 15.03 -8.65 2.33
C SER A 284 15.53 -7.84 3.52
N ALA A 285 14.65 -7.45 4.44
CA ALA A 285 15.04 -6.74 5.65
C ALA A 285 15.93 -7.60 6.56
N ILE A 286 15.62 -8.89 6.70
CA ILE A 286 16.44 -9.85 7.45
C ILE A 286 17.80 -10.05 6.79
N LEU A 287 17.86 -10.19 5.46
CA LEU A 287 19.13 -10.31 4.73
C LEU A 287 20.01 -9.07 4.88
N VAL A 288 19.42 -7.89 4.70
CA VAL A 288 20.14 -6.62 4.86
C VAL A 288 20.58 -6.46 6.32
N SER A 289 19.73 -6.79 7.29
CA SER A 289 20.09 -6.80 8.71
C SER A 289 21.27 -7.71 9.01
N MET A 290 21.25 -8.95 8.53
CA MET A 290 22.35 -9.91 8.68
C MET A 290 23.66 -9.33 8.12
N LEU A 291 23.61 -8.66 6.97
CA LEU A 291 24.78 -8.03 6.38
C LEU A 291 25.29 -6.87 7.25
N VAL A 292 24.39 -6.00 7.71
CA VAL A 292 24.73 -4.86 8.59
C VAL A 292 25.27 -5.32 9.95
N SER A 293 24.67 -6.37 10.54
CA SER A 293 25.04 -6.90 11.85
C SER A 293 26.37 -7.63 11.85
N LEU A 294 26.82 -8.17 10.72
CA LEU A 294 28.13 -8.83 10.59
C LEU A 294 29.24 -7.90 10.09
N THR A 295 28.88 -6.74 9.54
CA THR A 295 29.87 -5.79 8.98
C THR A 295 29.94 -4.50 9.79
N THR A 296 28.84 -3.75 9.82
CA THR A 296 28.77 -2.40 10.38
C THR A 296 28.75 -2.45 11.90
N THR A 297 28.00 -3.39 12.50
CA THR A 297 27.91 -3.52 13.96
C THR A 297 29.27 -3.80 14.61
N PRO A 298 30.09 -4.80 14.17
CA PRO A 298 31.42 -5.02 14.73
C PRO A 298 32.37 -3.85 14.51
N MET A 299 32.30 -3.21 13.34
CA MET A 299 33.10 -2.02 13.01
C MET A 299 32.80 -0.86 13.96
N MET A 300 31.52 -0.55 14.17
CA MET A 300 31.08 0.48 15.11
C MET A 300 31.45 0.11 16.54
N CYS A 301 31.32 -1.16 16.93
CA CYS A 301 31.72 -1.63 18.26
C CYS A 301 33.22 -1.42 18.50
N ALA A 302 34.07 -1.74 17.51
CA ALA A 302 35.52 -1.56 17.62
C ALA A 302 35.92 -0.08 17.76
N GLN A 303 35.20 0.84 17.10
CA GLN A 303 35.51 2.27 17.12
C GLN A 303 34.90 3.04 18.31
N LEU A 304 33.67 2.70 18.69
CA LEU A 304 32.90 3.44 19.70
C LEU A 304 33.09 2.90 21.12
N LEU A 305 33.27 1.60 21.29
CA LEU A 305 33.42 0.99 22.60
C LEU A 305 34.83 1.24 23.14
N LYS A 306 34.91 1.70 24.39
CA LYS A 306 36.18 1.84 25.12
C LYS A 306 36.20 0.84 26.27
N ARG A 307 37.40 0.44 26.67
CA ARG A 307 37.59 -0.38 27.87
C ARG A 307 36.99 0.35 29.08
N PRO A 308 36.19 -0.33 29.92
CA PRO A 308 35.73 0.23 31.17
C PRO A 308 36.92 0.68 32.02
N PRO A 309 36.87 1.85 32.69
CA PRO A 309 37.87 2.21 33.68
C PRO A 309 37.90 1.16 34.79
N ARG A 310 39.09 0.85 35.31
CA ARG A 310 39.36 -0.26 36.26
C ARG A 310 38.62 -0.11 37.61
N ASN A 311 38.06 1.07 37.89
CA ASN A 311 37.22 1.38 39.04
C ASN A 311 36.16 2.44 38.66
N PRO A 312 35.02 2.06 38.05
CA PRO A 312 33.90 2.96 37.88
C PRO A 312 33.16 3.02 39.22
N GLN A 313 33.03 4.20 39.85
CA GLN A 313 32.07 4.38 40.94
C GLN A 313 30.66 4.30 40.32
N PRO A 314 29.90 3.21 40.52
CA PRO A 314 28.60 3.07 39.89
C PRO A 314 27.63 3.95 40.68
N GLY A 315 26.94 4.90 40.04
CA GLY A 315 25.94 5.73 40.70
C GLY A 315 24.87 4.89 41.42
N ALA A 316 24.27 5.39 42.50
CA ALA A 316 23.38 4.64 43.38
C ALA A 316 22.25 3.87 42.65
N TRP A 317 21.71 4.45 41.58
CA TRP A 317 20.71 3.82 40.70
C TRP A 317 21.24 2.58 39.97
N SER A 318 22.49 2.64 39.50
CA SER A 318 23.11 1.53 38.77
C SER A 318 23.34 0.31 39.69
N GLN A 319 23.68 0.54 40.95
CA GLN A 319 23.89 -0.51 41.95
C GLN A 319 22.57 -1.20 42.33
N ARG A 320 21.48 -0.44 42.48
CA ARG A 320 20.14 -0.98 42.77
C ARG A 320 19.63 -1.91 41.67
N LEU A 321 19.67 -1.47 40.42
CA LEU A 321 19.27 -2.34 39.30
C LEU A 321 20.20 -3.56 39.15
N ALA A 322 21.50 -3.43 39.41
CA ALA A 322 22.41 -4.58 39.37
C ALA A 322 22.12 -5.59 40.51
N ALA A 323 21.69 -5.12 41.67
CA ALA A 323 21.22 -5.98 42.75
C ALA A 323 19.90 -6.68 42.38
N LEU A 324 18.98 -5.97 41.73
CA LEU A 324 17.73 -6.52 41.20
C LEU A 324 17.99 -7.60 40.14
N GLN A 325 18.87 -7.33 39.17
CA GLN A 325 19.27 -8.30 38.13
C GLN A 325 19.89 -9.56 38.75
N ARG A 326 20.77 -9.42 39.75
CA ARG A 326 21.33 -10.57 40.51
C ARG A 326 20.26 -11.32 41.32
N GLY A 327 19.25 -10.63 41.82
CA GLY A 327 18.08 -11.24 42.46
C GLY A 327 17.28 -12.09 41.48
N MET A 328 16.93 -11.52 40.33
CA MET A 328 16.22 -12.21 39.25
C MET A 328 16.98 -13.42 38.73
N LEU A 329 18.29 -13.32 38.48
CA LEU A 329 19.12 -14.44 38.03
C LEU A 329 19.15 -15.59 39.05
N ARG A 330 19.17 -15.29 40.36
CA ARG A 330 19.08 -16.31 41.41
C ARG A 330 17.71 -16.98 41.42
N GLY A 331 16.64 -16.21 41.22
CA GLY A 331 15.28 -16.74 41.05
C GLY A 331 15.20 -17.69 39.85
N TYR A 332 15.66 -17.23 38.68
CA TYR A 332 15.70 -18.01 37.45
C TYR A 332 16.50 -19.31 37.60
N ARG A 333 17.68 -19.27 38.23
CA ARG A 333 18.47 -20.48 38.49
C ARG A 333 17.75 -21.48 39.38
N ARG A 334 17.03 -21.02 40.41
CA ARG A 334 16.24 -21.89 41.29
C ARG A 334 15.05 -22.50 40.57
N SER A 335 14.30 -21.71 39.80
CA SER A 335 13.17 -22.21 39.03
C SER A 335 13.61 -23.19 37.93
N LEU A 336 14.73 -22.89 37.25
CA LEU A 336 15.31 -23.79 36.24
C LEU A 336 15.77 -25.10 36.87
N ALA A 337 16.47 -25.06 38.01
CA ALA A 337 16.89 -26.27 38.71
C ALA A 337 15.68 -27.11 39.16
N TRP A 338 14.61 -26.47 39.62
CA TRP A 338 13.37 -27.16 39.97
C TRP A 338 12.69 -27.79 38.75
N ALA A 339 12.62 -27.07 37.63
CA ALA A 339 12.04 -27.56 36.39
C ALA A 339 12.82 -28.76 35.83
N LEU A 340 14.15 -28.68 35.80
CA LEU A 340 15.02 -29.78 35.37
C LEU A 340 14.93 -30.99 36.31
N ARG A 341 14.76 -30.78 37.61
CA ARG A 341 14.56 -31.88 38.58
C ARG A 341 13.22 -32.59 38.42
N HIS A 342 12.20 -31.90 37.88
CA HIS A 342 10.88 -32.47 37.61
C HIS A 342 10.63 -32.55 36.09
N GLN A 343 11.58 -33.13 35.36
CA GLN A 343 11.52 -33.35 33.92
C GLN A 343 10.21 -34.01 33.42
N PRO A 344 9.66 -35.06 34.05
CA PRO A 344 8.40 -35.66 33.56
C PRO A 344 7.20 -34.71 33.72
N VAL A 345 7.16 -33.92 34.79
CA VAL A 345 6.09 -32.93 35.00
C VAL A 345 6.19 -31.80 33.98
N THR A 346 7.40 -31.33 33.69
CA THR A 346 7.60 -30.28 32.66
C THR A 346 7.26 -30.78 31.26
N LEU A 347 7.54 -32.04 30.92
CA LEU A 347 7.11 -32.65 29.67
C LEU A 347 5.57 -32.81 29.59
N LEU A 348 4.91 -33.19 30.69
CA LEU A 348 3.44 -33.25 30.76
C LEU A 348 2.81 -31.87 30.59
N VAL A 349 3.39 -30.83 31.19
CA VAL A 349 2.93 -29.45 30.99
C VAL A 349 3.10 -29.03 29.53
N LEU A 350 4.23 -29.35 28.89
CA LEU A 350 4.45 -29.08 27.47
C LEU A 350 3.38 -29.77 26.61
N LEU A 351 3.12 -31.07 26.83
CA LEU A 351 2.07 -31.81 26.14
C LEU A 351 0.69 -31.20 26.37
N GLY A 352 0.39 -30.78 27.60
CA GLY A 352 -0.85 -30.09 27.94
C GLY A 352 -1.01 -28.76 27.19
N VAL A 353 0.06 -27.97 27.07
CA VAL A 353 0.06 -26.72 26.31
C VAL A 353 -0.13 -26.96 24.81
N VAL A 354 0.52 -27.99 24.25
CA VAL A 354 0.34 -28.36 22.83
C VAL A 354 -1.10 -28.84 22.58
N ALA A 355 -1.63 -29.69 23.46
CA ALA A 355 -3.01 -30.17 23.36
C ALA A 355 -4.02 -29.03 23.48
N LEU A 356 -3.79 -28.10 24.42
CA LEU A 356 -4.61 -26.89 24.57
C LEU A 356 -4.53 -26.00 23.34
N ASN A 357 -3.35 -25.86 22.72
CA ASN A 357 -3.20 -25.08 21.49
C ASN A 357 -4.00 -25.70 20.34
N LEU A 358 -3.93 -27.02 20.15
CA LEU A 358 -4.74 -27.74 19.16
C LEU A 358 -6.24 -27.61 19.42
N TYR A 359 -6.65 -27.72 20.69
CA TYR A 359 -8.04 -27.54 21.10
C TYR A 359 -8.56 -26.12 20.81
N LEU A 360 -7.78 -25.10 21.16
CA LEU A 360 -8.13 -23.71 20.88
C LEU A 360 -8.17 -23.44 19.37
N TYR A 361 -7.23 -23.99 18.61
CA TYR A 361 -7.25 -23.86 17.16
C TYR A 361 -8.51 -24.47 16.56
N GLY A 362 -8.93 -25.67 17.01
CA GLY A 362 -10.14 -26.33 16.51
C GLY A 362 -11.46 -25.74 17.00
N THR A 363 -11.45 -24.89 18.03
CA THR A 363 -12.67 -24.20 18.51
C THR A 363 -12.84 -22.80 17.92
N ILE A 364 -11.74 -22.16 17.51
CA ILE A 364 -11.74 -20.81 16.92
C ILE A 364 -11.82 -20.88 15.38
N ALA A 365 -11.23 -21.90 14.75
CA ALA A 365 -11.38 -22.18 13.32
C ALA A 365 -12.75 -22.77 13.01
#